data_AF-A0A1B6L2G3-F1
#
_entry.id   AF-A0A1B6L2G3-F1
#
_cell.length_a   1.000
_cell.length_b   1.000
_cell.length_c   1.000
_cell.angle_alpha   90.00
_cell.angle_beta   90.00
_cell.angle_gamma   90.00
#
_symmetry.space_group_name_H-M   'P 1'
#
loop_
_entity.id
_entity.type
_entity.pdbx_description
1 polymer ?
#
loop_
_entity_poly.entity_id
_entity_poly.type
_entity_poly.pdbx_seq_one_letter_code
_entity_poly.pdbx_strand_id
1 'polypeptide(L)'
;TDRDKQGPNSVISYSLKHPSDLFTIDPASGELFSKRGLRYKYTALDSSPENQYPLTVLATDNGKPPMSSECLVTINVVDANNNAPKFEKREYFTPVLESAFIGQEIIQVRAKDDLDFGINAEIEYVKVGGNGTNIFKVDKANGWITLAKSLDGNGRLLKQYSLVVRAIDHGVPPQQDQVTITLVVTGENRYTPVFTALSYQVIVT
;
A
#
# COMPACT_ATOMS: atom_id res chain seq x y z
N THR A 1 -20.97 -2.69 18.70
CA THR A 1 -21.25 -4.08 19.10
C THR A 1 -21.94 -4.06 20.43
N ASP A 2 -23.11 -4.67 20.48
CA ASP A 2 -23.90 -4.82 21.71
C ASP A 2 -23.43 -6.07 22.47
N ARG A 3 -23.42 -6.00 23.81
CA ARG A 3 -23.03 -7.11 24.70
C ARG A 3 -24.20 -8.03 25.03
N ASP A 4 -25.42 -7.69 24.63
CA ASP A 4 -26.59 -8.54 24.82
C ASP A 4 -26.59 -9.70 23.82
N LYS A 5 -26.14 -10.86 24.31
CA LYS A 5 -26.08 -12.11 23.55
C LYS A 5 -27.51 -12.60 23.22
N GLN A 6 -27.91 -12.35 21.97
CA GLN A 6 -29.07 -12.91 21.24
C GLN A 6 -30.48 -12.52 21.74
N GLY A 7 -31.31 -12.09 20.78
CA GLY A 7 -32.71 -11.73 20.94
C GLY A 7 -33.08 -10.50 20.08
N PRO A 8 -34.37 -10.16 19.93
CA PRO A 8 -34.81 -8.96 19.18
C PRO A 8 -34.24 -7.64 19.73
N ASN A 9 -33.70 -7.64 20.95
CA ASN A 9 -33.04 -6.50 21.60
C ASN A 9 -31.61 -6.26 21.10
N SER A 10 -30.95 -7.25 20.47
CA SER A 10 -29.57 -7.13 19.95
C SER A 10 -29.52 -6.46 18.56
N VAL A 11 -30.67 -6.10 17.98
CA VAL A 11 -30.74 -5.41 16.69
C VAL A 11 -30.46 -3.93 16.94
N ILE A 12 -29.30 -3.49 16.48
CA ILE A 12 -28.87 -2.08 16.53
C ILE A 12 -29.39 -1.39 15.27
N SER A 13 -30.01 -0.23 15.47
CA SER A 13 -30.39 0.69 14.40
C SER A 13 -29.45 1.90 14.38
N TYR A 14 -29.07 2.32 13.18
CA TYR A 14 -28.20 3.49 12.98
C TYR A 14 -28.98 4.70 12.46
N SER A 15 -28.67 5.89 12.96
CA SER A 15 -29.28 7.14 12.50
C SER A 15 -28.32 8.32 12.65
N LEU A 16 -28.56 9.41 11.92
CA LEU A 16 -27.86 10.67 12.16
C LEU A 16 -28.54 11.42 13.31
N LYS A 17 -27.77 11.94 14.27
CA LYS A 17 -28.27 12.76 15.39
C LYS A 17 -29.06 13.97 14.91
N HIS A 18 -28.54 14.58 13.86
CA HIS A 18 -29.15 15.70 13.17
C HIS A 18 -29.35 15.31 11.71
N PRO A 19 -30.55 15.52 11.13
CA PRO A 19 -30.77 15.31 9.71
C PRO A 19 -29.76 16.09 8.88
N SER A 20 -29.24 15.47 7.82
CA SER A 20 -28.33 16.10 6.87
C SER A 20 -28.98 16.19 5.50
N ASP A 21 -28.82 17.31 4.81
CA ASP A 21 -29.23 17.47 3.41
C ASP A 21 -28.27 16.75 2.44
N LEU A 22 -27.08 16.39 2.92
CA LEU A 22 -26.00 15.84 2.11
C LEU A 22 -25.84 14.34 2.27
N PHE A 23 -26.14 13.81 3.46
CA PHE A 23 -25.85 12.42 3.82
C PHE A 23 -27.08 11.71 4.37
N THR A 24 -27.11 10.41 4.17
CA THR A 24 -28.03 9.48 4.80
C THR A 24 -27.25 8.28 5.31
N ILE A 25 -27.80 7.58 6.29
CA ILE A 25 -27.23 6.34 6.83
C ILE A 25 -28.26 5.23 6.65
N ASP A 26 -27.81 4.04 6.24
CA ASP A 26 -28.66 2.86 6.24
C ASP A 26 -28.90 2.40 7.69
N PRO A 27 -30.16 2.30 8.16
CA PRO A 27 -30.43 1.98 9.55
C PRO A 27 -30.01 0.56 9.97
N ALA A 28 -29.81 -0.38 9.04
CA ALA A 28 -29.46 -1.76 9.34
C ALA A 28 -27.95 -2.03 9.23
N SER A 29 -27.29 -1.54 8.19
CA SER A 29 -25.85 -1.75 7.95
C SER A 29 -24.98 -0.67 8.59
N GLY A 30 -25.50 0.54 8.80
CA GLY A 30 -24.73 1.70 9.23
C GLY A 30 -23.91 2.35 8.11
N GLU A 31 -24.11 1.94 6.86
CA GLU A 31 -23.43 2.52 5.70
C GLU A 31 -23.91 3.97 5.44
N LEU A 32 -22.95 4.87 5.21
CA LEU A 32 -23.22 6.27 4.88
C LEU A 32 -23.23 6.47 3.37
N PHE A 33 -24.27 7.12 2.87
CA PHE A 33 -24.43 7.47 1.46
C PHE A 33 -24.56 8.98 1.30
N SER A 34 -23.99 9.51 0.23
CA SER A 34 -24.27 10.89 -0.19
C SER A 34 -25.60 10.95 -0.94
N LYS A 35 -26.43 11.94 -0.60
CA LYS A 35 -27.71 12.21 -1.27
C LYS A 35 -27.54 12.86 -2.65
N ARG A 36 -26.37 13.48 -2.88
CA ARG A 36 -26.00 14.16 -4.13
C ARG A 36 -24.49 14.11 -4.35
N GLY A 37 -24.05 14.37 -5.58
CA GLY A 37 -22.63 14.52 -5.89
C GLY A 37 -22.02 15.68 -5.11
N LEU A 38 -20.97 15.39 -4.35
CA LEU A 38 -20.16 16.40 -3.66
C LEU A 38 -18.99 16.76 -4.57
N ARG A 39 -18.67 18.05 -4.66
CA ARG A 39 -17.51 18.54 -5.42
C ARG A 39 -16.49 19.09 -4.44
N TYR A 40 -15.22 18.75 -4.70
CA TYR A 40 -14.11 19.35 -3.99
C TYR A 40 -14.11 20.87 -4.21
N LYS A 41 -13.96 21.63 -3.13
CA LYS A 41 -13.82 23.09 -3.15
C LYS A 41 -12.36 23.45 -2.92
N TYR A 42 -11.74 24.11 -3.89
CA TYR A 42 -10.36 24.59 -3.75
C TYR A 42 -10.31 25.76 -2.77
N THR A 43 -9.51 25.63 -1.71
CA THR A 43 -9.26 26.67 -0.70
C THR A 43 -7.78 27.01 -0.65
N ALA A 44 -7.44 28.23 -0.25
CA ALA A 44 -6.04 28.67 -0.09
C ALA A 44 -5.36 28.15 1.20
N LEU A 45 -6.05 27.30 1.96
CA LEU A 45 -5.58 26.72 3.22
C LEU A 45 -5.18 25.25 2.98
N ASP A 46 -4.11 24.80 3.64
CA ASP A 46 -3.64 23.40 3.58
C ASP A 46 -4.66 22.43 4.21
N SER A 47 -5.42 22.91 5.20
CA SER A 47 -6.66 22.26 5.63
C SER A 47 -7.82 22.85 4.85
N SER A 48 -8.67 22.00 4.25
CA SER A 48 -9.88 22.44 3.53
C SER A 48 -11.15 22.19 4.36
N PRO A 49 -11.49 23.00 5.40
CA PRO A 49 -12.70 22.85 6.20
C PRO A 49 -13.97 22.75 5.38
N GLU A 50 -14.02 23.42 4.23
CA GLU A 50 -15.17 23.40 3.33
C GLU A 50 -15.44 22.03 2.69
N ASN A 51 -14.45 21.13 2.75
CA ASN A 51 -14.53 19.76 2.27
C ASN A 51 -14.69 18.75 3.41
N GLN A 52 -14.84 19.19 4.66
CA GLN A 52 -15.04 18.33 5.82
C GLN A 52 -16.48 18.44 6.34
N TYR A 53 -17.15 17.30 6.49
CA TYR A 53 -18.52 17.22 6.95
C TYR A 53 -18.59 16.34 8.20
N PRO A 54 -18.53 16.94 9.41
CA PRO A 54 -18.71 16.20 10.65
C PRO A 54 -20.18 15.79 10.83
N LEU A 55 -20.41 14.51 11.08
CA LEU A 55 -21.72 13.91 11.35
C LEU A 55 -21.67 13.18 12.69
N THR A 56 -22.69 13.35 13.52
CA THR A 56 -22.86 12.53 14.72
C THR A 56 -23.81 11.38 14.40
N VAL A 57 -23.32 10.15 14.45
CA VAL A 57 -24.08 8.93 14.23
C VAL A 57 -24.53 8.38 15.58
N LEU A 58 -25.80 7.99 15.68
CA LEU A 58 -26.37 7.26 16.80
C LEU A 58 -26.49 5.79 16.43
N ALA A 59 -26.10 4.92 17.37
CA ALA A 59 -26.44 3.51 17.36
C ALA A 59 -27.40 3.26 18.53
N THR A 60 -28.62 2.79 18.23
CA THR A 60 -29.70 2.60 19.22
C THR A 60 -30.16 1.15 19.20
N ASP A 61 -30.23 0.51 20.36
CA ASP A 61 -30.78 -0.84 20.49
C ASP A 61 -32.32 -0.83 20.43
N ASN A 62 -32.92 -2.02 20.32
CA ASN A 62 -34.38 -2.20 20.37
C ASN A 62 -34.86 -2.56 21.79
N GLY A 63 -34.09 -2.22 22.82
CA GLY A 63 -34.43 -2.45 24.22
C GLY A 63 -35.66 -1.63 24.66
N LYS A 64 -36.22 -1.98 25.82
CA LYS A 64 -37.28 -1.20 26.49
C LYS A 64 -36.91 -0.97 27.95
N PRO A 65 -36.44 0.24 28.32
CA PRO A 65 -36.23 1.42 27.47
C PRO A 65 -35.03 1.23 26.50
N PRO A 66 -35.02 1.91 25.33
CA PRO A 66 -33.90 1.82 24.39
C PRO A 66 -32.67 2.55 24.93
N MET A 67 -31.49 2.00 24.69
CA MET A 67 -30.21 2.67 24.96
C MET A 67 -29.51 3.03 23.65
N SER A 68 -28.77 4.15 23.67
CA SER A 68 -28.04 4.63 22.50
C SER A 68 -26.62 5.08 22.83
N SER A 69 -25.77 5.07 21.81
CA SER A 69 -24.41 5.61 21.84
C SER A 69 -24.17 6.50 20.63
N GLU A 70 -23.28 7.48 20.78
CA GLU A 70 -22.96 8.46 19.74
C GLU A 70 -21.50 8.32 19.28
N CYS A 71 -21.25 8.54 17.99
CA CYS A 71 -19.92 8.58 17.40
C CYS A 71 -19.81 9.75 16.42
N LEU A 72 -18.69 10.48 16.44
CA LEU A 72 -18.39 11.52 15.46
C LEU A 72 -17.71 10.88 14.24
N VAL A 73 -18.32 11.05 13.07
CA VAL A 73 -17.80 10.62 11.78
C VAL A 73 -17.54 11.85 10.92
N THR A 74 -16.29 12.09 10.53
CA THR A 74 -15.93 13.20 9.62
C THR A 74 -15.78 12.69 8.21
N ILE A 75 -16.65 13.13 7.31
CA ILE A 75 -16.56 12.81 5.87
C ILE A 75 -15.67 13.87 5.21
N ASN A 76 -14.59 13.43 4.56
CA ASN A 76 -13.69 14.30 3.81
C ASN A 76 -13.95 14.14 2.30
N VAL A 77 -14.24 15.24 1.61
CA VAL A 77 -14.26 15.29 0.15
C VAL A 77 -12.84 15.59 -0.31
N VAL A 78 -12.27 14.69 -1.13
CA VAL A 78 -10.95 14.86 -1.73
C VAL A 78 -11.11 15.18 -3.22
N ASP A 79 -10.08 15.79 -3.82
CA ASP A 79 -10.07 16.04 -5.26
C ASP A 79 -10.11 14.71 -6.04
N ALA A 80 -10.44 14.76 -7.32
CA ALA A 80 -10.43 13.59 -8.19
C ALA A 80 -9.01 13.02 -8.33
N ASN A 81 -8.89 11.69 -8.21
CA ASN A 81 -7.63 11.00 -8.38
C ASN A 81 -7.30 10.79 -9.87
N ASN A 82 -6.53 11.72 -10.43
CA ASN A 82 -6.30 11.77 -11.88
C ASN A 82 -4.86 11.44 -12.25
N ASN A 83 -3.97 11.33 -11.28
CA ASN A 83 -2.58 10.97 -11.49
C ASN A 83 -2.33 9.58 -10.91
N ALA A 84 -1.53 8.79 -11.63
CA ALA A 84 -1.08 7.51 -11.12
C ALA A 84 0.27 7.70 -10.44
N PRO A 85 0.55 6.99 -9.33
CA PRO A 85 1.90 6.87 -8.80
C PRO A 85 2.86 6.43 -9.90
N LYS A 86 4.04 7.03 -10.02
CA LYS A 86 5.04 6.68 -11.04
C LYS A 86 6.30 6.16 -10.39
N PHE A 87 6.76 4.99 -10.81
CA PHE A 87 8.07 4.50 -10.38
C PHE A 87 9.21 5.40 -10.90
N GLU A 88 10.22 5.65 -10.06
CA GLU A 88 11.39 6.47 -10.41
C GLU A 88 12.21 5.84 -11.55
N LYS A 89 12.14 4.52 -11.72
CA LYS A 89 12.78 3.76 -12.79
C LYS A 89 11.76 2.86 -13.48
N ARG A 90 11.93 2.68 -14.79
CA ARG A 90 11.09 1.77 -15.59
C ARG A 90 11.48 0.31 -15.49
N GLU A 91 12.71 0.04 -15.07
CA GLU A 91 13.21 -1.31 -14.79
C GLU A 91 14.21 -1.24 -13.63
N TYR A 92 14.24 -2.28 -12.81
CA TYR A 92 15.24 -2.45 -11.75
C TYR A 92 16.05 -3.71 -12.01
N PHE A 93 17.36 -3.58 -11.87
CA PHE A 93 18.30 -4.69 -11.92
C PHE A 93 19.12 -4.69 -10.63
N THR A 94 19.17 -5.80 -9.92
CA THR A 94 19.96 -5.92 -8.70
C THR A 94 20.59 -7.30 -8.54
N PRO A 95 21.88 -7.39 -8.15
CA PRO A 95 22.47 -8.65 -7.76
C PRO A 95 21.92 -9.12 -6.41
N VAL A 96 21.79 -10.43 -6.25
CA VAL A 96 21.46 -11.08 -4.99
C VAL A 96 22.50 -12.15 -4.74
N LEU A 97 23.19 -12.09 -3.59
CA LEU A 97 24.15 -13.12 -3.24
C LEU A 97 23.44 -14.46 -3.04
N GLU A 98 24.03 -15.54 -3.54
CA GLU A 98 23.53 -16.90 -3.29
C GLU A 98 23.43 -17.24 -1.79
N SER A 99 24.25 -16.58 -0.97
CA SER A 99 24.29 -16.69 0.49
C SER A 99 23.32 -15.76 1.23
N ALA A 100 22.45 -15.05 0.50
CA ALA A 100 21.53 -14.10 1.10
C ALA A 100 20.63 -14.79 2.15
N PHE A 101 20.47 -14.15 3.30
CA PHE A 101 19.71 -14.69 4.42
C PHE A 101 18.26 -14.17 4.45
N ILE A 102 17.36 -14.93 5.05
CA ILE A 102 15.95 -14.54 5.17
C ILE A 102 15.84 -13.24 5.98
N GLY A 103 15.11 -12.27 5.44
CA GLY A 103 14.95 -10.93 6.00
C GLY A 103 15.95 -9.91 5.46
N GLN A 104 16.97 -10.32 4.70
CA GLN A 104 17.92 -9.39 4.10
C GLN A 104 17.24 -8.45 3.12
N GLU A 105 17.52 -7.15 3.25
CA GLU A 105 17.13 -6.09 2.32
C GLU A 105 17.97 -6.19 1.05
N ILE A 106 17.28 -6.25 -0.10
CA ILE A 106 17.91 -6.48 -1.41
C ILE A 106 17.92 -5.19 -2.23
N ILE A 107 16.76 -4.57 -2.37
CA ILE A 107 16.59 -3.32 -3.10
C ILE A 107 15.32 -2.62 -2.63
N GLN A 108 15.33 -1.29 -2.65
CA GLN A 108 14.14 -0.49 -2.45
C GLN A 108 13.63 -0.01 -3.82
N VAL A 109 12.35 -0.21 -4.09
CA VAL A 109 11.66 0.45 -5.19
C VAL A 109 10.93 1.67 -4.68
N ARG A 110 10.88 2.73 -5.49
CA ARG A 110 10.20 3.98 -5.13
C ARG A 110 9.31 4.43 -6.27
N ALA A 111 8.05 4.70 -5.92
CA ALA A 111 7.10 5.41 -6.74
C ALA A 111 6.70 6.72 -6.05
N LYS A 112 6.26 7.70 -6.85
CA LYS A 112 5.81 9.01 -6.39
C LYS A 112 4.57 9.46 -7.13
N ASP A 113 3.68 10.11 -6.43
CA ASP A 113 2.67 10.99 -7.00
C ASP A 113 2.92 12.40 -6.45
N ASP A 114 3.48 13.27 -7.29
CA ASP A 114 3.79 14.66 -6.94
C ASP A 114 2.70 15.63 -7.40
N LEU A 115 1.60 15.12 -7.98
CA LEU A 115 0.54 15.91 -8.60
C LEU A 115 -0.78 15.82 -7.84
N ASP A 116 -1.00 14.73 -7.12
CA ASP A 116 -2.13 14.55 -6.21
C ASP A 116 -1.72 14.72 -4.73
N PHE A 117 -2.70 14.79 -3.81
CA PHE A 117 -2.47 15.04 -2.38
C PHE A 117 -3.29 14.10 -1.49
N GLY A 118 -2.83 13.92 -0.26
CA GLY A 118 -3.52 13.09 0.74
C GLY A 118 -3.65 11.64 0.27
N ILE A 119 -4.84 11.07 0.40
CA ILE A 119 -5.12 9.67 0.06
C ILE A 119 -4.88 9.34 -1.43
N ASN A 120 -5.01 10.33 -2.32
CA ASN A 120 -4.74 10.15 -3.76
C ASN A 120 -3.23 10.04 -4.06
N ALA A 121 -2.36 10.49 -3.15
CA ALA A 121 -0.90 10.35 -3.27
C ALA A 121 -0.30 9.38 -2.23
N GLU A 122 -1.14 8.73 -1.41
CA GLU A 122 -0.70 7.72 -0.46
C GLU A 122 -0.51 6.38 -1.18
N ILE A 123 0.74 5.91 -1.27
CA ILE A 123 1.13 4.78 -2.11
C ILE A 123 1.30 3.51 -1.28
N GLU A 124 0.64 2.43 -1.70
CA GLU A 124 0.88 1.06 -1.24
C GLU A 124 1.63 0.24 -2.30
N TYR A 125 2.68 -0.48 -1.89
CA TYR A 125 3.42 -1.41 -2.74
C TYR A 125 2.94 -2.84 -2.59
N VAL A 126 2.61 -3.49 -3.70
CA VAL A 126 2.16 -4.89 -3.71
C VAL A 126 2.87 -5.70 -4.79
N LYS A 127 3.26 -6.93 -4.45
CA LYS A 127 3.77 -7.89 -5.44
C LYS A 127 2.61 -8.52 -6.20
N VAL A 128 2.67 -8.50 -7.53
CA VAL A 128 1.58 -8.93 -8.41
C VAL A 128 1.96 -10.05 -9.37
N GLY A 129 3.26 -10.39 -9.48
CA GLY A 129 3.70 -11.47 -10.35
C GLY A 129 5.21 -11.65 -10.40
N GLY A 130 5.65 -12.51 -11.32
CA GLY A 130 7.04 -12.93 -11.48
C GLY A 130 7.35 -14.23 -10.74
N ASN A 131 8.41 -14.92 -11.18
CA ASN A 131 8.79 -16.22 -10.61
C ASN A 131 9.39 -16.11 -9.19
N GLY A 132 9.73 -14.89 -8.74
CA GLY A 132 10.22 -14.58 -7.40
C GLY A 132 9.11 -14.28 -6.37
N THR A 133 7.83 -14.28 -6.76
CA THR A 133 6.71 -13.85 -5.90
C THR A 133 6.63 -14.57 -4.54
N ASN A 134 7.03 -15.86 -4.51
CA ASN A 134 7.01 -16.68 -3.30
C ASN A 134 8.32 -16.64 -2.50
N ILE A 135 9.36 -16.01 -3.05
CA ILE A 135 10.73 -15.98 -2.50
C ILE A 135 11.05 -14.62 -1.92
N PHE A 136 10.50 -13.55 -2.50
CA PHE A 136 10.69 -12.18 -2.04
C PHE A 136 9.40 -11.62 -1.43
N LYS A 137 9.56 -10.75 -0.43
CA LYS A 137 8.48 -9.91 0.08
C LYS A 137 8.77 -8.45 -0.26
N VAL A 138 7.71 -7.68 -0.46
CA VAL A 138 7.77 -6.22 -0.60
C VAL A 138 7.09 -5.62 0.63
N ASP A 139 7.75 -4.66 1.26
CA ASP A 139 7.15 -3.85 2.30
C ASP A 139 6.14 -2.88 1.66
N LYS A 140 4.92 -2.90 2.19
CA LYS A 140 3.77 -2.17 1.64
C LYS A 140 3.92 -0.66 1.72
N ALA A 141 4.64 -0.14 2.73
CA ALA A 141 4.73 1.28 2.99
C ALA A 141 5.97 1.93 2.37
N ASN A 142 7.11 1.22 2.38
CA ASN A 142 8.38 1.80 1.99
C ASN A 142 9.03 1.17 0.75
N GLY A 143 8.44 0.13 0.17
CA GLY A 143 8.91 -0.48 -1.07
C GLY A 143 10.20 -1.30 -0.94
N TRP A 144 10.65 -1.63 0.28
CA TRP A 144 11.78 -2.53 0.48
C TRP A 144 11.44 -3.95 0.04
N ILE A 145 12.25 -4.48 -0.88
CA ILE A 145 12.21 -5.88 -1.29
C ILE A 145 13.23 -6.64 -0.46
N THR A 146 12.76 -7.69 0.22
CA THR A 146 13.56 -8.51 1.13
C THR A 146 13.37 -9.99 0.84
N LEU A 147 14.36 -10.79 1.20
CA LEU A 147 14.28 -12.24 1.02
C LEU A 147 13.31 -12.86 2.05
N ALA A 148 12.30 -13.58 1.59
CA ALA A 148 11.29 -14.23 2.44
C ALA A 148 11.53 -15.75 2.59
N LYS A 149 12.18 -16.37 1.61
CA LYS A 149 12.57 -17.79 1.62
C LYS A 149 13.97 -17.94 1.05
N SER A 150 14.63 -19.04 1.39
CA SER A 150 15.92 -19.38 0.79
C SER A 150 15.82 -19.44 -0.74
N LEU A 151 16.85 -18.92 -1.42
CA LEU A 151 16.95 -18.94 -2.88
C LEU A 151 17.04 -20.38 -3.42
N ASP A 152 17.51 -21.31 -2.61
CA ASP A 152 17.64 -22.72 -2.93
C ASP A 152 16.38 -23.55 -2.63
N GLY A 153 15.22 -22.91 -2.43
CA GLY A 153 14.04 -23.43 -1.71
C GLY A 153 13.40 -24.76 -2.13
N ASN A 154 13.98 -25.54 -3.05
CA ASN A 154 13.71 -26.96 -3.35
C ASN A 154 14.93 -27.69 -3.97
N GLY A 155 16.16 -27.31 -3.61
CA GLY A 155 17.40 -27.87 -4.16
C GLY A 155 17.80 -27.37 -5.56
N ARG A 156 17.08 -26.38 -6.12
CA ARG A 156 17.39 -25.78 -7.41
C ARG A 156 17.51 -24.26 -7.28
N LEU A 157 18.76 -23.79 -7.29
CA LEU A 157 19.08 -22.36 -7.39
C LEU A 157 18.85 -21.88 -8.83
N LEU A 158 18.00 -20.87 -9.01
CA LEU A 158 17.86 -20.20 -10.30
C LEU A 158 18.93 -19.13 -10.45
N LYS A 159 19.40 -18.90 -11.69
CA LYS A 159 20.34 -17.81 -11.99
C LYS A 159 19.69 -16.42 -11.90
N GLN A 160 18.37 -16.36 -12.10
CA GLN A 160 17.63 -15.11 -12.02
C GLN A 160 16.21 -15.32 -11.50
N TYR A 161 15.70 -14.30 -10.83
CA TYR A 161 14.30 -14.14 -10.47
C TYR A 161 13.74 -12.83 -11.05
N SER A 162 12.44 -12.82 -11.30
CA SER A 162 11.68 -11.62 -11.61
C SER A 162 10.61 -11.41 -10.55
N LEU A 163 10.41 -10.15 -10.17
CA LEU A 163 9.32 -9.71 -9.32
C LEU A 163 8.62 -8.54 -10.01
N VAL A 164 7.31 -8.62 -10.18
CA VAL A 164 6.48 -7.52 -10.65
C VAL A 164 5.87 -6.85 -9.43
N VAL A 165 6.21 -5.58 -9.21
CA VAL A 165 5.68 -4.76 -8.11
C VAL A 165 4.78 -3.69 -8.68
N ARG A 166 3.64 -3.52 -8.03
CA ARG A 166 2.65 -2.49 -8.33
C ARG A 166 2.65 -1.46 -7.21
N ALA A 167 2.72 -0.20 -7.58
CA ALA A 167 2.40 0.93 -6.72
C ALA A 167 0.94 1.31 -7.01
N ILE A 168 0.11 1.35 -5.98
CA ILE A 168 -1.31 1.72 -6.07
C ILE A 168 -1.58 2.82 -5.04
N ASP A 169 -2.27 3.87 -5.45
CA ASP A 169 -2.74 4.87 -4.50
C ASP A 169 -4.04 4.43 -3.82
N HIS A 170 -4.51 5.21 -2.85
CA HIS A 170 -5.76 4.97 -2.15
C HIS A 170 -6.90 5.87 -2.66
N GLY A 171 -6.72 6.51 -3.82
CA GLY A 171 -7.72 7.38 -4.43
C GLY A 171 -8.93 6.62 -4.97
N VAL A 172 -9.95 7.35 -5.41
CA VAL A 172 -11.17 6.77 -5.98
C VAL A 172 -11.46 7.38 -7.37
N PRO A 173 -11.37 6.60 -8.47
CA PRO A 173 -10.86 5.22 -8.52
C PRO A 173 -9.36 5.17 -8.17
N PRO A 174 -8.86 4.03 -7.69
CA PRO A 174 -7.44 3.89 -7.41
C PRO A 174 -6.65 3.89 -8.70
N GLN A 175 -5.55 4.64 -8.75
CA GLN A 175 -4.62 4.64 -9.87
C GLN A 175 -3.36 3.85 -9.50
N GLN A 176 -2.64 3.37 -10.52
CA GLN A 176 -1.54 2.44 -10.30
C GLN A 176 -0.50 2.49 -11.42
N ASP A 177 0.73 2.12 -11.08
CA ASP A 177 1.81 1.82 -12.03
C ASP A 177 2.48 0.50 -11.63
N GLN A 178 3.18 -0.13 -12.56
CA GLN A 178 3.85 -1.41 -12.35
C GLN A 178 5.27 -1.38 -12.88
N VAL A 179 6.17 -2.09 -12.18
CA VAL A 179 7.55 -2.25 -12.59
C VAL A 179 8.02 -3.69 -12.43
N THR A 180 8.88 -4.14 -13.34
CA THR A 180 9.56 -5.43 -13.23
C THR A 180 10.96 -5.23 -12.63
N ILE A 181 11.24 -6.01 -11.59
CA ILE A 181 12.55 -6.09 -10.94
C ILE A 181 13.20 -7.41 -11.35
N THR A 182 14.39 -7.33 -11.92
CA THR A 182 15.23 -8.49 -12.25
C THR A 182 16.29 -8.66 -11.17
N LEU A 183 16.25 -9.80 -10.49
CA LEU A 183 17.17 -10.18 -9.42
C LEU A 183 18.11 -11.26 -9.96
N VAL A 184 19.40 -10.95 -10.11
CA VAL A 184 20.39 -11.91 -10.63
C VAL A 184 21.16 -12.51 -9.48
N VAL A 185 21.16 -13.84 -9.39
CA VAL A 185 21.91 -14.54 -8.35
C VAL A 185 23.39 -14.52 -8.71
N THR A 186 24.19 -13.92 -7.85
CA THR A 186 25.65 -13.82 -8.00
C THR A 186 26.34 -14.64 -6.92
N GLY A 187 27.43 -15.32 -7.29
CA GLY A 187 28.31 -15.96 -6.32
C GLY A 187 29.06 -14.92 -5.48
N GLU A 188 29.62 -15.36 -4.36
CA GLU A 188 30.47 -14.49 -3.54
C GLU A 188 31.86 -14.34 -4.15
N ASN A 189 32.35 -13.09 -4.24
CA ASN A 189 33.74 -12.84 -4.59
C ASN A 189 34.65 -13.10 -3.38
N ARG A 190 35.00 -14.37 -3.14
CA ARG A 190 35.78 -14.82 -1.96
C ARG A 190 37.30 -14.70 -2.12
N TYR A 191 37.79 -14.36 -3.31
CA TYR A 191 39.24 -14.41 -3.60
C TYR A 191 39.73 -13.10 -4.21
N THR A 192 40.86 -12.61 -3.69
CA THR A 192 41.57 -11.46 -4.28
C THR A 192 42.31 -11.92 -5.54
N PRO A 193 42.34 -11.14 -6.63
CA PRO A 193 43.14 -11.46 -7.81
C PRO A 193 44.61 -11.67 -7.43
N VAL A 194 45.22 -12.74 -7.94
CA VAL A 194 46.62 -13.07 -7.69
C VAL A 194 47.38 -13.01 -9.00
N PHE A 195 48.47 -12.26 -9.08
CA PHE A 195 49.39 -12.35 -10.21
C PHE A 195 50.03 -13.73 -10.21
N THR A 196 50.14 -14.37 -11.38
CA THR A 196 50.84 -15.66 -11.50
C THR A 196 52.35 -15.53 -11.35
N ALA A 197 52.88 -14.31 -11.48
CA ALA A 197 54.30 -14.00 -11.34
C ALA A 197 54.52 -12.76 -10.44
N LEU A 198 55.67 -12.73 -9.76
CA LEU A 198 56.11 -11.59 -8.96
C LEU A 198 56.48 -10.36 -9.82
N SER A 199 56.83 -10.58 -11.09
CA SER A 199 57.10 -9.53 -12.08
C SER A 199 56.96 -10.07 -13.49
N TYR A 200 56.51 -9.22 -14.42
CA TYR A 200 56.53 -9.47 -15.86
C TYR A 200 57.50 -8.49 -16.51
N GLN A 201 58.35 -8.97 -17.42
CA GLN A 201 59.23 -8.13 -18.24
C GLN A 201 58.80 -8.24 -19.70
N VAL A 202 58.72 -7.11 -20.39
CA VAL A 202 58.43 -7.04 -21.83
C VAL A 202 59.55 -6.24 -22.47
N ILE A 203 60.16 -6.81 -23.51
CA ILE A 203 61.12 -6.12 -24.36
C ILE A 203 60.33 -5.58 -25.56
N VAL A 204 60.45 -4.29 -25.82
CA VAL A 204 59.87 -3.64 -27.00
C VAL A 204 61.01 -3.39 -27.99
N THR A 205 60.84 -3.86 -29.23
CA THR A 205 61.77 -3.67 -30.35
C THR A 205 61.28 -2.58 -31.28
#